data_AF-A0A3E5EUU8-F1
#
_entry.id   AF-A0A3E5EUU8-F1
#
_cell.length_a   1.000
_cell.length_b   1.000
_cell.length_c   1.000
_cell.angle_alpha   90.00
_cell.angle_beta   90.00
_cell.angle_gamma   90.00
#
_symmetry.space_group_name_H-M   'P 1'
#
loop_
_entity.id
_entity.type
_entity.pdbx_description
1 polymer ?
#
loop_
_entity_poly.entity_id
_entity_poly.type
_entity_poly.pdbx_seq_one_letter_code
_entity_poly.pdbx_strand_id
1 'polypeptide(L)'
;MATLEELRGQLDVVDDQIVKLYEERMKICEQVGEYKVEAGRKVFDRVREKEKLQNVASKVSSDFDKKGIQELYQQLMSMSRKLQYQQLVKAEALGRLPFIEIDSLGVEKARVVFQGMEGAYGQAAMKTYFGEDCNSYSVRTFRDAMEAIEEGAADYAVLPIENSTAGAVNEVYDLLVEFENYIVGEVIIPITHTLAGLPGTQLSELKRVYSKAEALMQTTRFLEEHSDWQQISVANTAIAAKKILDDQDRTQAAVCSAYAAKVYGLEVLDDNINDESGNCTRFIIVTNQKVFLKGAKKISICFEVPHESGSLYHLLSHFIYNDLNMSKIESRPIEGRSWEYRFFVDFEGNLEEPGVKNALRGLREESRSLKILGNY
;
A
#
# COMPACT_ATOMS: atom_id res chain seq x y z
N MET A 1 3.51 -54.51 15.54
CA MET A 1 3.48 -53.13 14.99
C MET A 1 4.74 -52.44 15.49
N ALA A 2 5.45 -51.72 14.64
CA ALA A 2 6.56 -50.89 15.09
C ALA A 2 6.05 -49.88 16.14
N THR A 3 6.88 -49.59 17.14
CA THR A 3 6.61 -48.53 18.10
C THR A 3 6.68 -47.17 17.41
N LEU A 4 6.08 -46.14 18.03
CA LEU A 4 6.15 -44.79 17.51
C LEU A 4 7.61 -44.30 17.37
N GLU A 5 8.49 -44.70 18.29
CA GLU A 5 9.90 -44.31 18.28
C GLU A 5 10.67 -44.99 17.14
N GLU A 6 10.42 -46.28 16.90
CA GLU A 6 10.97 -46.99 15.73
C GLU A 6 10.49 -46.38 14.41
N LEU A 7 9.22 -45.99 14.32
CA LEU A 7 8.67 -45.32 13.13
C LEU A 7 9.30 -43.93 12.91
N ARG A 8 9.55 -43.17 13.98
CA ARG A 8 10.26 -41.88 13.90
C ARG A 8 11.70 -42.06 13.42
N GLY A 9 12.43 -43.03 13.96
CA GLY A 9 13.79 -43.33 13.50
C GLY A 9 13.84 -43.76 12.03
N GLN A 10 12.81 -44.45 11.53
CA GLN A 10 12.70 -44.76 10.10
C GLN A 10 12.43 -43.51 9.25
N LEU A 11 11.61 -42.56 9.74
CA LEU A 11 11.39 -41.28 9.07
C LEU A 11 12.67 -40.45 9.00
N ASP A 12 13.45 -40.38 10.10
CA ASP A 12 14.70 -39.62 10.14
C ASP A 12 15.68 -40.08 9.05
N VAL A 13 15.80 -41.40 8.82
CA VAL A 13 16.65 -41.96 7.76
C VAL A 13 16.18 -41.54 6.36
N VAL A 14 14.88 -41.43 6.14
CA VAL A 14 14.31 -40.97 4.85
C VAL A 14 14.53 -39.47 4.70
N ASP A 15 14.31 -38.69 5.74
CA ASP A 15 14.48 -37.23 5.74
C ASP A 15 15.95 -36.85 5.46
N ASP A 16 16.91 -37.57 6.04
CA ASP A 16 18.34 -37.41 5.75
C ASP A 16 18.66 -37.62 4.26
N GLN A 17 17.97 -38.55 3.59
CA GLN A 17 18.14 -38.76 2.15
C GLN A 17 17.51 -37.63 1.34
N ILE A 18 16.33 -37.14 1.76
CA ILE A 18 15.66 -36.00 1.12
C ILE A 18 16.55 -34.76 1.18
N VAL A 19 17.17 -34.48 2.33
CA VAL A 19 18.10 -33.34 2.50
C VAL A 19 19.28 -33.45 1.53
N LYS A 20 19.94 -34.62 1.47
CA LYS A 20 21.08 -34.84 0.55
C LYS A 20 20.67 -34.64 -0.92
N LEU A 21 19.52 -35.18 -1.31
CA LEU A 21 18.99 -35.04 -2.68
C LEU A 21 18.59 -33.60 -2.99
N TYR A 22 18.09 -32.86 -2.01
CA TYR A 22 17.78 -31.45 -2.14
C TYR A 22 19.04 -30.63 -2.45
N GLU A 23 20.12 -30.82 -1.68
CA GLU A 23 21.39 -30.14 -1.91
C GLU A 23 21.98 -30.46 -3.29
N GLU A 24 21.97 -31.73 -3.69
CA GLU A 24 22.42 -32.15 -5.02
C GLU A 24 21.61 -31.46 -6.13
N ARG A 25 20.27 -31.43 -5.96
CA ARG A 25 19.38 -30.75 -6.90
C ARG A 25 19.67 -29.25 -6.98
N MET A 26 20.00 -28.59 -5.86
CA MET A 26 20.36 -27.17 -5.82
C MET A 26 21.68 -26.87 -6.53
N LYS A 27 22.70 -27.72 -6.36
CA LYS A 27 23.97 -27.60 -7.11
C LYS A 27 23.77 -27.69 -8.63
N ILE A 28 22.91 -28.61 -9.08
CA ILE A 28 22.56 -28.73 -10.50
C ILE A 28 21.79 -27.48 -10.96
N CYS A 29 20.88 -26.97 -10.13
CA CYS A 29 20.11 -25.77 -10.44
C CYS A 29 20.98 -24.51 -10.55
N GLU A 30 22.05 -24.42 -9.77
CA GLU A 30 23.06 -23.37 -9.86
C GLU A 30 23.73 -23.36 -11.24
N GLN A 31 24.20 -24.53 -11.71
CA GLN A 31 24.79 -24.69 -13.05
C GLN A 31 23.79 -24.38 -14.17
N VAL A 32 22.53 -24.78 -14.01
CA VAL A 32 21.46 -24.43 -14.97
C VAL A 32 21.26 -22.91 -15.03
N GLY A 33 21.36 -22.22 -13.89
CA GLY A 33 21.27 -20.77 -13.82
C GLY A 33 22.43 -20.07 -14.51
N GLU A 34 23.67 -20.51 -14.25
CA GLU A 34 24.88 -20.02 -14.93
C GLU A 34 24.74 -20.13 -16.45
N TYR A 35 24.35 -21.31 -16.94
CA TYR A 35 24.09 -21.51 -18.36
C TYR A 35 23.00 -20.57 -18.90
N LYS A 36 21.91 -20.37 -18.16
CA LYS A 36 20.83 -19.47 -18.58
C LYS A 36 21.27 -18.01 -18.64
N VAL A 37 22.12 -17.57 -17.71
CA VAL A 37 22.72 -16.24 -17.69
C VAL A 37 23.57 -16.05 -18.94
N GLU A 38 24.50 -16.97 -19.22
CA GLU A 38 25.38 -16.91 -20.39
C GLU A 38 24.62 -16.97 -21.72
N ALA A 39 23.61 -17.83 -21.81
CA ALA A 39 22.82 -18.04 -23.02
C ALA A 39 21.65 -17.05 -23.17
N GLY A 40 21.44 -16.13 -22.22
CA GLY A 40 20.31 -15.18 -22.24
C GLY A 40 18.92 -15.85 -22.22
N ARG A 41 18.78 -16.98 -21.53
CA ARG A 41 17.54 -17.77 -21.47
C ARG A 41 16.69 -17.40 -20.24
N LYS A 42 15.37 -17.50 -20.38
CA LYS A 42 14.44 -17.24 -19.28
C LYS A 42 14.59 -18.29 -18.16
N VAL A 43 14.45 -17.82 -16.91
CA VAL A 43 14.46 -18.68 -15.73
C VAL A 43 13.15 -19.45 -15.62
N PHE A 44 12.01 -18.76 -15.69
CA PHE A 44 10.70 -19.38 -15.59
C PHE A 44 10.21 -19.90 -16.96
N ASP A 45 9.94 -21.21 -17.01
CA ASP A 45 9.37 -21.90 -18.16
C ASP A 45 8.13 -22.70 -17.71
N ARG A 46 6.95 -22.13 -17.98
CA ARG A 46 5.66 -22.70 -17.56
C ARG A 46 5.40 -24.07 -18.16
N VAL A 47 5.83 -24.30 -19.40
CA VAL A 47 5.60 -25.58 -20.09
C VAL A 47 6.46 -26.65 -19.44
N ARG A 48 7.74 -26.36 -19.26
CA ARG A 48 8.69 -27.30 -18.66
C ARG A 48 8.33 -27.67 -17.23
N GLU A 49 7.88 -26.70 -16.43
CA GLU A 49 7.45 -26.98 -15.05
C GLU A 49 6.20 -27.84 -15.01
N LYS A 50 5.19 -27.55 -15.85
CA LYS A 50 3.97 -28.36 -15.94
C LYS A 50 4.27 -29.82 -16.33
N GLU A 51 5.14 -30.03 -17.33
CA GLU A 51 5.60 -31.37 -17.72
C GLU A 51 6.27 -32.10 -16.57
N LYS A 52 7.11 -31.40 -15.81
CA LYS A 52 7.82 -31.99 -14.67
C LYS A 52 6.86 -32.36 -13.54
N LEU A 53 5.86 -31.54 -13.24
CA LEU A 53 4.80 -31.84 -12.26
C LEU A 53 3.97 -33.06 -12.66
N GLN A 54 3.64 -33.22 -13.94
CA GLN A 54 2.96 -34.41 -14.45
C GLN A 54 3.83 -35.66 -14.33
N ASN A 55 5.13 -35.55 -14.68
CA ASN A 55 6.09 -36.66 -14.60
C ASN A 55 6.30 -37.17 -13.17
N VAL A 56 6.34 -36.29 -12.16
CA VAL A 56 6.51 -36.73 -10.76
C VAL A 56 5.23 -37.31 -10.19
N ALA A 57 4.07 -36.75 -10.57
CA ALA A 57 2.77 -37.30 -10.18
C ALA A 57 2.56 -38.73 -10.73
N SER A 58 3.08 -39.04 -11.93
CA SER A 58 2.96 -40.39 -12.49
C SER A 58 3.84 -41.44 -11.80
N LYS A 59 4.70 -41.05 -10.86
CA LYS A 59 5.60 -41.96 -10.12
C LYS A 59 5.06 -42.41 -8.77
N VAL A 60 3.91 -41.87 -8.36
CA VAL A 60 3.24 -42.20 -7.10
C VAL A 60 1.84 -42.76 -7.39
N SER A 61 1.35 -43.60 -6.49
CA SER A 61 0.16 -44.42 -6.74
C SER A 61 -1.13 -43.81 -6.20
N SER A 62 -1.13 -43.27 -4.98
CA SER A 62 -2.34 -42.74 -4.34
C SER A 62 -2.67 -41.32 -4.81
N ASP A 63 -3.96 -40.96 -4.81
CA ASP A 63 -4.38 -39.60 -5.19
C ASP A 63 -3.92 -38.55 -4.17
N PHE A 64 -3.71 -38.95 -2.91
CA PHE A 64 -3.07 -38.11 -1.91
C PHE A 64 -1.62 -37.81 -2.28
N ASP A 65 -0.83 -38.84 -2.59
CA ASP A 65 0.59 -38.69 -2.93
C ASP A 65 0.78 -37.92 -4.24
N LYS A 66 -0.11 -38.11 -5.22
CA LYS A 66 -0.08 -37.35 -6.48
C LYS A 66 -0.19 -35.85 -6.23
N LYS A 67 -1.11 -35.42 -5.35
CA LYS A 67 -1.25 -34.02 -4.97
C LYS A 67 -0.06 -33.54 -4.15
N GLY A 68 0.35 -34.31 -3.14
CA GLY A 68 1.45 -33.95 -2.26
C GLY A 68 2.79 -33.81 -3.00
N ILE A 69 3.11 -34.71 -3.92
CA ILE A 69 4.36 -34.64 -4.68
C ILE A 69 4.37 -33.46 -5.66
N GLN A 70 3.20 -33.08 -6.21
CA GLN A 70 3.09 -31.90 -7.06
C GLN A 70 3.34 -30.62 -6.26
N GLU A 71 2.74 -30.50 -5.07
CA GLU A 71 2.93 -29.37 -4.18
C GLU A 71 4.39 -29.23 -3.73
N LEU A 72 5.02 -30.34 -3.31
CA LEU A 72 6.44 -30.37 -2.96
C LEU A 72 7.31 -29.92 -4.14
N TYR A 73 7.08 -30.44 -5.34
CA TYR A 73 7.88 -30.07 -6.51
C TYR A 73 7.65 -28.62 -6.97
N GLN A 74 6.46 -28.06 -6.78
CA GLN A 74 6.22 -26.63 -6.99
C GLN A 74 7.09 -25.78 -6.06
N GLN A 75 7.22 -26.15 -4.78
CA GLN A 75 8.11 -25.47 -3.84
C GLN A 75 9.58 -25.61 -4.25
N LEU A 76 10.02 -26.82 -4.62
CA LEU A 76 11.38 -27.07 -5.10
C LEU A 76 11.72 -26.24 -6.35
N MET A 77 10.79 -26.16 -7.31
CA MET A 77 10.95 -25.33 -8.51
C MET A 77 11.00 -23.84 -8.16
N SER A 78 10.12 -23.37 -7.28
CA SER A 78 10.13 -21.99 -6.78
C SER A 78 11.49 -21.62 -6.16
N MET A 79 12.05 -22.48 -5.30
CA MET A 79 13.40 -22.27 -4.74
C MET A 79 14.49 -22.25 -5.82
N SER A 80 14.37 -23.11 -6.83
CA SER A 80 15.30 -23.13 -7.97
C SER A 80 15.30 -21.81 -8.72
N ARG A 81 14.10 -21.26 -8.99
CA ARG A 81 13.95 -19.98 -9.70
C ARG A 81 14.53 -18.84 -8.89
N LYS A 82 14.28 -18.82 -7.58
CA LYS A 82 14.80 -17.78 -6.66
C LYS A 82 16.33 -17.75 -6.63
N LEU A 83 16.99 -18.91 -6.60
CA LEU A 83 18.45 -19.01 -6.74
C LEU A 83 18.92 -18.48 -8.11
N GLN A 84 18.24 -18.85 -9.20
CA GLN A 84 18.60 -18.42 -10.55
C GLN A 84 18.36 -16.91 -10.78
N TYR A 85 17.31 -16.33 -10.19
CA TYR A 85 17.08 -14.89 -10.20
C TYR A 85 18.19 -14.16 -9.44
N GLN A 86 18.66 -14.70 -8.32
CA GLN A 86 19.79 -14.13 -7.59
C GLN A 86 21.07 -14.13 -8.45
N GLN A 87 21.33 -15.20 -9.21
CA GLN A 87 22.46 -15.25 -10.14
C GLN A 87 22.33 -14.20 -11.26
N LEU A 88 21.14 -14.02 -11.83
CA LEU A 88 20.88 -12.98 -12.83
C LEU A 88 21.11 -11.57 -12.28
N VAL A 89 20.66 -11.30 -11.04
CA VAL A 89 20.89 -10.02 -10.36
C VAL A 89 22.39 -9.77 -10.15
N LYS A 90 23.13 -10.78 -9.66
CA LYS A 90 24.58 -10.70 -9.44
C LYS A 90 25.38 -10.49 -10.72
N ALA A 91 24.94 -11.07 -11.83
CA ALA A 91 25.61 -10.94 -13.12
C ALA A 91 25.35 -9.58 -13.81
N GLU A 92 24.63 -8.66 -13.17
CA GLU A 92 24.14 -7.40 -13.77
C GLU A 92 23.40 -7.63 -15.11
N ALA A 93 22.90 -8.84 -15.34
CA ALA A 93 22.12 -9.22 -16.52
C ALA A 93 20.73 -8.56 -16.50
N LEU A 94 20.40 -7.91 -15.39
CA LEU A 94 19.25 -7.04 -15.22
C LEU A 94 19.70 -5.60 -15.48
N GLY A 95 19.20 -5.03 -16.57
CA GLY A 95 19.20 -3.57 -16.73
C GLY A 95 18.68 -2.91 -15.45
N ARG A 96 19.24 -1.74 -15.11
CA ARG A 96 18.89 -1.02 -13.89
C ARG A 96 17.38 -0.79 -13.83
N LEU A 97 16.80 -0.90 -12.63
CA LEU A 97 15.43 -0.44 -12.40
C LEU A 97 15.34 1.02 -12.87
N PRO A 98 14.22 1.44 -13.49
CA PRO A 98 14.11 2.78 -14.06
C PRO A 98 13.88 3.86 -12.98
N PHE A 99 14.35 3.61 -11.75
CA PHE A 99 14.24 4.50 -10.60
C PHE A 99 15.61 5.09 -10.29
N ILE A 100 15.63 6.37 -9.95
CA ILE A 100 16.84 7.13 -9.63
C ILE A 100 16.89 7.37 -8.12
N GLU A 101 17.96 6.89 -7.48
CA GLU A 101 18.24 7.23 -6.09
C GLU A 101 18.65 8.71 -5.99
N ILE A 102 18.05 9.44 -5.05
CA ILE A 102 18.33 10.85 -4.79
C ILE A 102 18.60 11.09 -3.30
N ASP A 103 19.38 12.13 -2.99
CA ASP A 103 19.70 12.51 -1.61
C ASP A 103 18.58 13.33 -0.95
N SER A 104 17.77 14.07 -1.73
CA SER A 104 16.67 14.89 -1.21
C SER A 104 15.60 15.13 -2.27
N LEU A 105 14.34 15.27 -1.85
CA LEU A 105 13.20 15.56 -2.73
C LEU A 105 13.10 17.04 -3.15
N GLY A 106 13.88 17.96 -2.55
CA GLY A 106 13.81 19.38 -2.93
C GLY A 106 12.47 20.06 -2.62
N VAL A 107 11.83 19.68 -1.51
CA VAL A 107 10.47 20.10 -1.13
C VAL A 107 10.27 21.62 -0.95
N GLU A 108 11.34 22.37 -0.65
CA GLU A 108 11.25 23.80 -0.28
C GLU A 108 10.73 24.72 -1.40
N LYS A 109 10.93 24.34 -2.66
CA LYS A 109 10.51 25.14 -3.83
C LYS A 109 9.41 24.46 -4.65
N ALA A 110 8.87 23.37 -4.14
CA ALA A 110 7.93 22.55 -4.87
C ALA A 110 6.55 23.20 -4.94
N ARG A 111 5.88 23.03 -6.08
CA ARG A 111 4.45 23.30 -6.25
C ARG A 111 3.68 22.06 -5.84
N VAL A 112 2.82 22.20 -4.84
CA VAL A 112 2.10 21.05 -4.27
C VAL A 112 0.60 21.21 -4.50
N VAL A 113 -0.03 20.15 -5.01
CA VAL A 113 -1.47 20.10 -5.18
C VAL A 113 -2.10 19.15 -4.16
N PHE A 114 -3.27 19.50 -3.65
CA PHE A 114 -4.07 18.59 -2.83
C PHE A 114 -5.53 18.63 -3.27
N GLN A 115 -6.22 17.52 -3.08
CA GLN A 115 -7.66 17.46 -3.34
C GLN A 115 -8.44 18.07 -2.16
N GLY A 116 -9.40 18.93 -2.49
CA GLY A 116 -10.36 19.48 -1.54
C GLY A 116 -10.32 20.99 -1.44
N MET A 117 -10.63 21.49 -0.25
CA MET A 117 -10.69 22.92 0.05
C MET A 117 -9.84 23.26 1.26
N GLU A 118 -9.62 24.55 1.49
CA GLU A 118 -8.91 25.04 2.67
C GLU A 118 -9.58 24.53 3.96
N GLY A 119 -8.77 24.13 4.93
CA GLY A 119 -9.22 23.49 6.17
C GLY A 119 -9.43 21.97 6.09
N ALA A 120 -9.41 21.37 4.90
CA ALA A 120 -9.51 19.91 4.78
C ALA A 120 -8.28 19.18 5.33
N TYR A 121 -8.45 17.92 5.73
CA TYR A 121 -7.36 17.07 6.21
C TYR A 121 -6.24 16.86 5.18
N GLY A 122 -6.55 16.90 3.88
CA GLY A 122 -5.54 16.87 2.81
C GLY A 122 -4.60 18.08 2.84
N GLN A 123 -5.12 19.28 3.15
CA GLN A 123 -4.30 20.47 3.33
C GLN A 123 -3.43 20.37 4.60
N ALA A 124 -3.98 19.83 5.68
CA ALA A 124 -3.24 19.58 6.91
C ALA A 124 -2.06 18.61 6.64
N ALA A 125 -2.31 17.48 5.98
CA ALA A 125 -1.28 16.52 5.56
C ALA A 125 -0.18 17.18 4.72
N MET A 126 -0.58 17.98 3.74
CA MET A 126 0.34 18.73 2.89
C MET A 126 1.24 19.66 3.72
N LYS A 127 0.67 20.48 4.61
CA LYS A 127 1.46 21.41 5.42
C LYS A 127 2.34 20.70 6.45
N THR A 128 1.89 19.57 7.01
CA THR A 128 2.73 18.74 7.88
C THR A 128 3.96 18.22 7.15
N TYR A 129 3.84 17.87 5.87
CA TYR A 129 4.94 17.31 5.09
C TYR A 129 5.84 18.39 4.46
N PHE A 130 5.25 19.44 3.86
CA PHE A 130 5.95 20.46 3.07
C PHE A 130 6.20 21.78 3.82
N GLY A 131 5.63 21.95 5.01
CA GLY A 131 5.68 23.21 5.78
C GLY A 131 4.48 24.14 5.52
N GLU A 132 4.28 25.09 6.43
CA GLU A 132 3.13 26.03 6.41
C GLU A 132 3.13 26.97 5.21
N ASP A 133 4.30 27.40 4.76
CA ASP A 133 4.49 28.40 3.69
C ASP A 133 4.73 27.75 2.31
N CYS A 134 4.36 26.47 2.13
CA CYS A 134 4.58 25.77 0.87
C CYS A 134 3.74 26.37 -0.28
N ASN A 135 4.35 26.44 -1.47
CA ASN A 135 3.67 26.89 -2.68
C ASN A 135 2.65 25.84 -3.10
N SER A 136 1.37 26.08 -2.82
CA SER A 136 0.34 25.07 -2.97
C SER A 136 -1.00 25.61 -3.46
N TYR A 137 -1.80 24.72 -4.04
CA TYR A 137 -3.16 25.01 -4.47
C TYR A 137 -4.04 23.76 -4.34
N SER A 138 -5.36 23.97 -4.37
CA SER A 138 -6.32 22.88 -4.25
C SER A 138 -7.06 22.61 -5.57
N VAL A 139 -7.46 21.35 -5.75
CA VAL A 139 -8.25 20.88 -6.88
C VAL A 139 -9.49 20.13 -6.41
N ARG A 140 -10.44 19.86 -7.32
CA ARG A 140 -11.74 19.31 -6.94
C ARG A 140 -11.69 17.81 -6.77
N THR A 141 -11.03 17.10 -7.67
CA THR A 141 -11.00 15.62 -7.69
C THR A 141 -9.59 15.07 -7.48
N PHE A 142 -9.48 13.79 -7.10
CA PHE A 142 -8.17 13.13 -7.01
C PHE A 142 -7.52 13.00 -8.39
N ARG A 143 -8.33 12.83 -9.44
CA ARG A 143 -7.88 12.82 -10.83
C ARG A 143 -7.25 14.15 -11.22
N ASP A 144 -7.89 15.28 -10.92
CA ASP A 144 -7.34 16.62 -11.21
C ASP A 144 -5.94 16.79 -10.58
N ALA A 145 -5.72 16.21 -9.40
CA ALA A 145 -4.42 16.26 -8.71
C ALA A 145 -3.37 15.40 -9.43
N MET A 146 -3.76 14.25 -9.95
CA MET A 146 -2.88 13.37 -10.73
C MET A 146 -2.51 13.98 -12.09
N GLU A 147 -3.50 14.55 -12.79
CA GLU A 147 -3.33 15.27 -14.06
C GLU A 147 -2.43 16.50 -13.89
N ALA A 148 -2.60 17.26 -12.80
CA ALA A 148 -1.76 18.41 -12.50
C ALA A 148 -0.26 18.07 -12.39
N ILE A 149 0.10 16.90 -11.85
CA ILE A 149 1.49 16.44 -11.84
C ILE A 149 1.93 16.01 -13.24
N GLU A 150 1.09 15.24 -13.95
CA GLU A 150 1.41 14.74 -15.29
C GLU A 150 1.69 15.87 -16.28
N GLU A 151 0.90 16.94 -16.23
CA GLU A 151 1.06 18.15 -17.05
C GLU A 151 2.20 19.07 -16.57
N GLY A 152 2.79 18.81 -15.40
CA GLY A 152 3.84 19.62 -14.81
C GLY A 152 3.35 20.94 -14.19
N ALA A 153 2.05 21.07 -13.91
CA ALA A 153 1.48 22.19 -13.17
C ALA A 153 1.82 22.13 -11.67
N ALA A 154 1.95 20.92 -11.13
CA ALA A 154 2.47 20.64 -9.79
C ALA A 154 3.66 19.66 -9.85
N ASP A 155 4.51 19.72 -8.83
CA ASP A 155 5.66 18.81 -8.68
C ASP A 155 5.29 17.60 -7.79
N TYR A 156 4.37 17.82 -6.83
CA TYR A 156 3.83 16.78 -5.95
C TYR A 156 2.31 16.90 -5.75
N ALA A 157 1.66 15.77 -5.47
CA ALA A 157 0.31 15.74 -4.92
C ALA A 157 0.24 15.01 -3.58
N VAL A 158 -0.72 15.42 -2.76
CA VAL A 158 -1.04 14.80 -1.47
C VAL A 158 -2.40 14.13 -1.57
N LEU A 159 -2.42 12.80 -1.44
CA LEU A 159 -3.62 11.98 -1.64
C LEU A 159 -3.87 11.08 -0.42
N PRO A 160 -5.11 10.98 0.09
CA PRO A 160 -5.44 10.01 1.14
C PRO A 160 -5.49 8.61 0.51
N ILE A 161 -4.74 7.65 1.06
CA ILE A 161 -4.75 6.27 0.53
C ILE A 161 -5.56 5.31 1.42
N GLU A 162 -5.63 5.59 2.73
CA GLU A 162 -6.25 4.70 3.70
C GLU A 162 -6.67 5.47 4.96
N ASN A 163 -7.84 5.14 5.50
CA ASN A 163 -8.29 5.56 6.81
C ASN A 163 -8.42 4.33 7.73
N SER A 164 -8.02 4.45 8.99
CA SER A 164 -8.01 3.35 9.95
C SER A 164 -9.40 2.78 10.27
N THR A 165 -10.46 3.57 10.08
CA THR A 165 -11.85 3.19 10.38
C THR A 165 -12.64 2.87 9.10
N ALA A 166 -12.49 3.67 8.05
CA ALA A 166 -13.24 3.54 6.79
C ALA A 166 -12.53 2.66 5.74
N GLY A 167 -11.27 2.29 5.97
CA GLY A 167 -10.47 1.46 5.06
C GLY A 167 -9.85 2.22 3.90
N ALA A 168 -9.59 1.51 2.80
CA ALA A 168 -8.89 2.02 1.63
C ALA A 168 -9.70 3.09 0.86
N VAL A 169 -9.02 4.13 0.39
CA VAL A 169 -9.61 5.13 -0.52
C VAL A 169 -9.53 4.59 -1.95
N ASN A 170 -10.63 4.01 -2.42
CA ASN A 170 -10.54 3.15 -3.59
C ASN A 170 -10.05 3.86 -4.86
N GLU A 171 -10.61 5.02 -5.15
CA GLU A 171 -10.28 5.83 -6.32
C GLU A 171 -8.77 6.12 -6.43
N VAL A 172 -8.07 6.37 -5.31
CA VAL A 172 -6.62 6.68 -5.32
C VAL A 172 -5.79 5.48 -5.78
N TYR A 173 -6.15 4.26 -5.39
CA TYR A 173 -5.47 3.06 -5.87
C TYR A 173 -5.67 2.82 -7.37
N ASP A 174 -6.87 3.13 -7.89
CA ASP A 174 -7.16 2.96 -9.30
C ASP A 174 -6.36 3.99 -10.13
N LEU A 175 -6.31 5.24 -9.66
CA LEU A 175 -5.49 6.30 -10.25
C LEU A 175 -3.98 5.99 -10.20
N LEU A 176 -3.48 5.39 -9.12
CA LEU A 176 -2.07 4.96 -9.03
C LEU A 176 -1.71 3.89 -10.08
N VAL A 177 -2.67 3.12 -10.57
CA VAL A 177 -2.44 2.17 -11.66
C VAL A 177 -2.55 2.85 -13.02
N GLU A 178 -3.50 3.75 -13.19
CA GLU A 178 -3.74 4.50 -14.42
C GLU A 178 -2.60 5.46 -14.78
N PHE A 179 -2.13 6.27 -13.82
CA PHE A 179 -1.11 7.31 -14.05
C PHE A 179 0.30 6.80 -13.78
N GLU A 180 1.30 7.33 -14.49
CA GLU A 180 2.73 7.09 -14.21
C GLU A 180 3.25 8.00 -13.08
N ASN A 181 2.54 7.99 -11.94
CA ASN A 181 2.90 8.70 -10.72
C ASN A 181 3.42 7.73 -9.64
N TYR A 182 4.37 8.19 -8.84
CA TYR A 182 5.16 7.40 -7.91
C TYR A 182 5.15 8.00 -6.51
N ILE A 183 4.96 7.15 -5.50
CA ILE A 183 4.96 7.50 -4.09
C ILE A 183 6.40 7.71 -3.64
N VAL A 184 6.66 8.89 -3.07
CA VAL A 184 7.96 9.33 -2.55
C VAL A 184 7.94 9.67 -1.07
N GLY A 185 6.77 9.58 -0.44
CA GLY A 185 6.60 9.84 0.99
C GLY A 185 5.20 9.47 1.47
N GLU A 186 5.05 9.41 2.78
CA GLU A 186 3.75 9.27 3.44
C GLU A 186 3.71 10.15 4.70
N VAL A 187 2.50 10.50 5.11
CA VAL A 187 2.21 11.20 6.37
C VAL A 187 0.91 10.68 6.96
N ILE A 188 0.87 10.48 8.28
CA ILE A 188 -0.32 10.02 8.99
C ILE A 188 -0.89 11.20 9.77
N ILE A 189 -2.16 11.54 9.51
CA ILE A 189 -2.87 12.61 10.19
C ILE A 189 -3.94 12.01 11.11
N PRO A 190 -3.87 12.25 12.43
CA PRO A 190 -4.96 11.96 13.34
C PRO A 190 -6.24 12.69 12.95
N ILE A 191 -7.37 11.99 12.93
CA ILE A 191 -8.69 12.55 12.62
C ILE A 191 -9.36 12.90 13.94
N THR A 192 -8.98 14.06 14.47
CA THR A 192 -9.56 14.63 15.68
C THR A 192 -10.61 15.67 15.30
N HIS A 193 -11.84 15.41 15.74
CA HIS A 193 -12.94 16.35 15.64
C HIS A 193 -12.98 17.24 16.87
N THR A 194 -13.32 18.49 16.62
CA THR A 194 -13.42 19.59 17.59
C THR A 194 -14.73 20.31 17.34
N LEU A 195 -15.34 20.83 18.40
CA LEU A 195 -16.45 21.75 18.29
C LEU A 195 -15.88 23.17 18.12
N ALA A 196 -16.17 23.82 17.00
CA ALA A 196 -15.67 25.16 16.69
C ALA A 196 -16.81 26.15 16.48
N GLY A 197 -16.66 27.35 17.03
CA GLY A 197 -17.63 28.45 16.95
C GLY A 197 -16.96 29.78 16.64
N LEU A 198 -17.76 30.85 16.56
CA LEU A 198 -17.21 32.20 16.45
C LEU A 198 -16.46 32.58 17.73
N PRO A 199 -15.43 33.45 17.65
CA PRO A 199 -14.73 33.92 18.83
C PRO A 199 -15.67 34.51 19.90
N GLY A 200 -15.53 34.02 21.12
CA GLY A 200 -16.35 34.38 22.28
C GLY A 200 -17.74 33.74 22.34
N THR A 201 -18.04 32.76 21.48
CA THR A 201 -19.27 31.95 21.59
C THR A 201 -19.22 31.07 22.85
N GLN A 202 -20.33 31.02 23.60
CA GLN A 202 -20.48 30.12 24.75
C GLN A 202 -21.29 28.88 24.37
N LEU A 203 -20.97 27.71 24.94
CA LEU A 203 -21.70 26.45 24.72
C LEU A 203 -23.21 26.59 24.97
N SER A 204 -23.62 27.39 25.96
CA SER A 204 -25.03 27.63 26.29
C SER A 204 -25.81 28.43 25.23
N GLU A 205 -25.12 29.08 24.29
CA GLU A 205 -25.75 29.86 23.21
C GLU A 205 -26.07 28.99 21.98
N LEU A 206 -25.46 27.80 21.90
CA LEU A 206 -25.56 26.92 20.74
C LEU A 206 -26.95 26.29 20.61
N LYS A 207 -27.39 26.20 19.36
CA LYS A 207 -28.67 25.58 18.98
C LYS A 207 -28.53 24.63 17.81
N ARG A 208 -27.49 24.81 16.98
CA ARG A 208 -27.26 24.03 15.76
C ARG A 208 -25.81 23.64 15.63
N VAL A 209 -25.57 22.40 15.23
CA VAL A 209 -24.24 21.86 14.95
C VAL A 209 -24.19 21.35 13.52
N TYR A 210 -23.20 21.78 12.75
CA TYR A 210 -22.99 21.37 11.36
C TYR A 210 -21.77 20.47 11.22
N SER A 211 -21.86 19.42 10.41
CA SER A 211 -20.69 18.66 9.95
C SER A 211 -21.03 17.69 8.82
N LYS A 212 -20.04 16.92 8.35
CA LYS A 212 -20.30 15.76 7.50
C LYS A 212 -21.01 14.67 8.31
N ALA A 213 -21.88 13.90 7.68
CA ALA A 213 -22.61 12.80 8.33
C ALA A 213 -21.67 11.86 9.12
N GLU A 214 -20.54 11.46 8.53
CA GLU A 214 -19.57 10.57 9.18
C GLU A 214 -18.89 11.21 10.39
N ALA A 215 -18.66 12.53 10.38
CA ALA A 215 -18.09 13.24 11.52
C ALA A 215 -19.12 13.35 12.66
N LEU A 216 -20.39 13.64 12.35
CA LEU A 216 -21.46 13.64 13.36
C LEU A 216 -21.62 12.27 14.02
N MET A 217 -21.59 11.20 13.22
CA MET A 217 -21.67 9.81 13.72
C MET A 217 -20.45 9.42 14.58
N GLN A 218 -19.30 10.06 14.36
CA GLN A 218 -18.07 9.82 15.12
C GLN A 218 -17.97 10.65 16.41
N THR A 219 -18.93 11.53 16.69
CA THR A 219 -18.97 12.40 17.87
C THR A 219 -20.30 12.25 18.61
N THR A 220 -20.93 11.07 18.53
CA THR A 220 -22.30 10.88 18.98
C THR A 220 -22.41 11.03 20.50
N ARG A 221 -21.47 10.49 21.28
CA ARG A 221 -21.51 10.56 22.76
C ARG A 221 -21.47 12.00 23.24
N PHE A 222 -20.58 12.81 22.66
CA PHE A 222 -20.49 14.23 22.97
C PHE A 222 -21.78 14.98 22.60
N LEU A 223 -22.33 14.71 21.40
CA LEU A 223 -23.54 15.39 20.95
C LEU A 223 -24.80 14.94 21.71
N GLU A 224 -24.82 13.75 22.29
CA GLU A 224 -25.91 13.27 23.15
C GLU A 224 -25.97 14.02 24.50
N GLU A 225 -24.82 14.43 25.04
CA GLU A 225 -24.76 15.31 26.22
C GLU A 225 -25.37 16.69 25.96
N HIS A 226 -25.50 17.06 24.68
CA HIS A 226 -26.08 18.31 24.19
C HIS A 226 -27.31 18.06 23.28
N SER A 227 -28.21 17.18 23.74
CA SER A 227 -29.38 16.71 22.98
C SER A 227 -30.36 17.80 22.50
N ASP A 228 -30.25 19.02 23.02
CA ASP A 228 -31.02 20.19 22.60
C ASP A 228 -30.51 20.83 21.30
N TRP A 229 -29.31 20.49 20.84
CA TRP A 229 -28.74 20.99 19.60
C TRP A 229 -29.24 20.23 18.37
N GLN A 230 -29.71 20.97 17.37
CA GLN A 230 -30.06 20.40 16.08
C GLN A 230 -28.80 20.07 15.28
N GLN A 231 -28.60 18.81 14.94
CA GLN A 231 -27.50 18.34 14.11
C GLN A 231 -27.86 18.43 12.62
N ILE A 232 -27.01 19.03 11.81
CA ILE A 232 -27.27 19.30 10.38
C ILE A 232 -26.09 18.81 9.55
N SER A 233 -26.37 17.87 8.63
CA SER A 233 -25.36 17.32 7.73
C SER A 233 -25.06 18.26 6.55
N VAL A 234 -23.78 18.43 6.24
CA VAL A 234 -23.24 19.15 5.09
C VAL A 234 -22.23 18.27 4.33
N ALA A 235 -21.76 18.73 3.17
CA ALA A 235 -20.95 17.90 2.27
C ALA A 235 -19.57 17.50 2.84
N ASN A 236 -18.91 18.35 3.64
CA ASN A 236 -17.67 18.00 4.34
C ASN A 236 -17.45 18.87 5.60
N THR A 237 -16.47 18.50 6.43
CA THR A 237 -16.17 19.17 7.71
C THR A 237 -15.63 20.60 7.55
N ALA A 238 -14.85 20.87 6.49
CA ALA A 238 -14.33 22.20 6.22
C ALA A 238 -15.44 23.17 5.76
N ILE A 239 -16.44 22.69 5.01
CA ILE A 239 -17.65 23.44 4.65
C ILE A 239 -18.43 23.81 5.90
N ALA A 240 -18.52 22.92 6.89
CA ALA A 240 -19.18 23.22 8.15
C ALA A 240 -18.49 24.38 8.87
N ALA A 241 -17.16 24.35 9.00
CA ALA A 241 -16.40 25.45 9.60
C ALA A 241 -16.57 26.76 8.82
N LYS A 242 -16.42 26.72 7.50
CA LYS A 242 -16.63 27.89 6.64
C LYS A 242 -18.03 28.48 6.80
N LYS A 243 -19.05 27.62 6.91
CA LYS A 243 -20.43 28.07 7.13
C LYS A 243 -20.59 28.88 8.41
N ILE A 244 -19.93 28.51 9.51
CA ILE A 244 -19.99 29.29 10.76
C ILE A 244 -19.42 30.69 10.55
N LEU A 245 -18.31 30.80 9.83
CA LEU A 245 -17.72 32.07 9.45
C LEU A 245 -18.64 32.87 8.52
N ASP A 246 -19.25 32.25 7.51
CA ASP A 246 -20.10 32.94 6.53
C ASP A 246 -21.42 33.44 7.17
N ASP A 247 -22.03 32.65 8.06
CA ASP A 247 -23.32 32.96 8.70
C ASP A 247 -23.19 34.02 9.81
N GLN A 248 -22.01 34.16 10.45
CA GLN A 248 -21.77 35.08 11.58
C GLN A 248 -22.80 34.95 12.74
N ASP A 249 -23.31 33.73 12.95
CA ASP A 249 -24.35 33.41 13.94
C ASP A 249 -23.77 32.60 15.11
N ARG A 250 -23.73 33.22 16.30
CA ARG A 250 -23.18 32.59 17.52
C ARG A 250 -23.99 31.41 18.04
N THR A 251 -25.21 31.19 17.53
CA THR A 251 -26.02 30.02 17.89
C THR A 251 -25.63 28.76 17.10
N GLN A 252 -24.63 28.86 16.24
CA GLN A 252 -24.15 27.78 15.38
C GLN A 252 -22.72 27.38 15.76
N ALA A 253 -22.44 26.08 15.67
CA ALA A 253 -21.10 25.53 15.76
C ALA A 253 -20.86 24.49 14.67
N ALA A 254 -19.60 24.20 14.40
CA ALA A 254 -19.18 23.15 13.48
C ALA A 254 -18.40 22.07 14.21
N VAL A 255 -18.71 20.80 13.91
CA VAL A 255 -17.78 19.70 14.21
C VAL A 255 -16.79 19.60 13.06
N CYS A 256 -15.53 19.94 13.32
CA CYS A 256 -14.48 19.99 12.29
C CYS A 256 -13.10 19.74 12.91
N SER A 257 -12.05 19.70 12.08
CA SER A 257 -10.68 19.60 12.61
C SER A 257 -10.26 20.92 13.26
N ALA A 258 -9.40 20.86 14.27
CA ALA A 258 -8.76 22.06 14.84
C ALA A 258 -8.03 22.89 13.76
N TYR A 259 -7.51 22.21 12.73
CA TYR A 259 -6.91 22.85 11.57
C TYR A 259 -7.94 23.68 10.78
N ALA A 260 -9.12 23.15 10.50
CA ALA A 260 -10.20 23.90 9.85
C ALA A 260 -10.63 25.11 10.69
N ALA A 261 -10.79 24.92 12.00
CA ALA A 261 -11.13 26.00 12.92
C ALA A 261 -10.10 27.15 12.83
N LYS A 262 -8.80 26.83 12.89
CA LYS A 262 -7.71 27.80 12.73
C LYS A 262 -7.74 28.51 11.38
N VAL A 263 -7.92 27.77 10.28
CA VAL A 263 -7.96 28.32 8.91
C VAL A 263 -9.08 29.37 8.78
N TYR A 264 -10.24 29.11 9.37
CA TYR A 264 -11.40 30.01 9.29
C TYR A 264 -11.50 31.00 10.47
N GLY A 265 -10.48 31.09 11.33
CA GLY A 265 -10.46 32.02 12.47
C GLY A 265 -11.55 31.74 13.53
N LEU A 266 -11.99 30.48 13.62
CA LEU A 266 -12.94 30.02 14.63
C LEU A 266 -12.23 29.66 15.93
N GLU A 267 -12.95 29.79 17.04
CA GLU A 267 -12.50 29.37 18.36
C GLU A 267 -12.90 27.90 18.61
N VAL A 268 -11.96 27.12 19.13
CA VAL A 268 -12.23 25.75 19.58
C VAL A 268 -12.95 25.82 20.92
N LEU A 269 -14.22 25.43 20.93
CA LEU A 269 -15.09 25.42 22.10
C LEU A 269 -14.90 24.16 22.95
N ASP A 270 -14.70 23.03 22.28
CA ASP A 270 -14.32 21.76 22.89
C ASP A 270 -13.48 20.94 21.90
N ASP A 271 -12.52 20.17 22.41
CA ASP A 271 -11.51 19.48 21.61
C ASP A 271 -11.54 17.98 21.88
N ASN A 272 -11.11 17.17 20.91
CA ASN A 272 -11.06 15.72 21.00
C ASN A 272 -12.43 15.08 21.33
N ILE A 273 -13.50 15.56 20.70
CA ILE A 273 -14.89 15.12 20.94
C ILE A 273 -15.25 13.80 20.23
N ASN A 274 -14.26 13.07 19.73
CA ASN A 274 -14.45 11.78 19.06
C ASN A 274 -14.92 10.70 20.04
N ASP A 275 -15.77 9.81 19.57
CA ASP A 275 -16.17 8.59 20.29
C ASP A 275 -15.00 7.59 20.43
N GLU A 276 -14.07 7.60 19.45
CA GLU A 276 -12.87 6.78 19.38
C GLU A 276 -11.63 7.67 19.07
N SER A 277 -10.58 7.53 19.88
CA SER A 277 -9.36 8.37 19.79
C SER A 277 -8.30 7.86 18.81
N GLY A 278 -8.49 6.67 18.22
CA GLY A 278 -7.50 6.01 17.34
C GLY A 278 -7.64 6.31 15.85
N ASN A 279 -8.61 7.12 15.43
CA ASN A 279 -8.88 7.37 14.01
C ASN A 279 -7.76 8.18 13.35
N CYS A 280 -7.15 7.64 12.30
CA CYS A 280 -6.14 8.34 11.51
C CYS A 280 -6.32 8.07 10.02
N THR A 281 -5.81 8.99 9.20
CA THR A 281 -5.73 8.83 7.75
C THR A 281 -4.29 8.88 7.29
N ARG A 282 -3.88 7.87 6.53
CA ARG A 282 -2.60 7.80 5.84
C ARG A 282 -2.73 8.53 4.51
N PHE A 283 -1.88 9.54 4.32
CA PHE A 283 -1.70 10.26 3.07
C PHE A 283 -0.39 9.87 2.41
N ILE A 284 -0.39 9.81 1.09
CA ILE A 284 0.80 9.58 0.27
C ILE A 284 1.18 10.87 -0.46
N ILE A 285 2.48 11.02 -0.66
CA ILE A 285 3.08 12.09 -1.45
C ILE A 285 3.52 11.48 -2.77
N VAL A 286 2.98 11.97 -3.88
CA VAL A 286 3.23 11.41 -5.22
C VAL A 286 3.84 12.43 -6.17
N THR A 287 4.66 11.96 -7.11
CA THR A 287 5.29 12.75 -8.18
C THR A 287 5.33 11.96 -9.50
N ASN A 288 5.51 12.60 -10.65
CA ASN A 288 5.65 11.91 -11.94
C ASN A 288 7.10 11.44 -12.21
N GLN A 289 8.02 11.69 -11.26
CA GLN A 289 9.41 11.28 -11.36
C GLN A 289 9.63 9.90 -10.74
N LYS A 290 10.35 9.01 -11.44
CA LYS A 290 10.78 7.71 -10.92
C LYS A 290 11.98 7.87 -10.01
N VAL A 291 11.77 8.44 -8.82
CA VAL A 291 12.83 8.72 -7.85
C VAL A 291 12.53 8.08 -6.50
N PHE A 292 13.56 7.85 -5.69
CA PHE A 292 13.44 7.42 -4.30
C PHE A 292 14.61 7.94 -3.46
N LEU A 293 14.38 8.13 -2.16
CA LEU A 293 15.43 8.62 -1.26
C LEU A 293 16.42 7.50 -0.88
N LYS A 294 17.69 7.86 -0.71
CA LYS A 294 18.80 6.96 -0.29
C LYS A 294 18.59 6.20 1.04
N GLY A 295 17.54 6.53 1.79
CA GLY A 295 17.17 5.85 3.03
C GLY A 295 15.73 5.37 3.06
N ALA A 296 15.06 5.30 1.91
CA ALA A 296 13.68 4.82 1.79
C ALA A 296 13.57 3.38 2.31
N LYS A 297 12.52 3.09 3.08
CA LYS A 297 12.36 1.82 3.82
C LYS A 297 11.08 1.08 3.49
N LYS A 298 10.19 1.67 2.69
CA LYS A 298 8.93 1.07 2.30
C LYS A 298 8.84 1.08 0.78
N ILE A 299 8.38 -0.03 0.22
CA ILE A 299 8.08 -0.15 -1.20
C ILE A 299 6.62 -0.52 -1.35
N SER A 300 5.92 0.22 -2.19
CA SER A 300 4.57 -0.14 -2.63
C SER A 300 4.64 -0.71 -4.03
N ILE A 301 4.01 -1.86 -4.23
CA ILE A 301 3.86 -2.48 -5.54
C ILE A 301 2.42 -2.85 -5.80
N CYS A 302 2.17 -3.11 -7.07
CA CYS A 302 0.89 -3.53 -7.57
C CYS A 302 1.08 -4.63 -8.60
N PHE A 303 0.44 -5.79 -8.43
CA PHE A 303 0.56 -6.90 -9.37
C PHE A 303 -0.77 -7.61 -9.64
N GLU A 304 -0.86 -8.25 -10.80
CA GLU A 304 -2.00 -9.06 -11.21
C GLU A 304 -1.59 -10.53 -11.31
N VAL A 305 -2.46 -11.43 -10.87
CA VAL A 305 -2.24 -12.89 -10.91
C VAL A 305 -3.31 -13.58 -11.75
N PRO A 306 -2.99 -14.74 -12.35
CA PRO A 306 -4.03 -15.65 -12.83
C PRO A 306 -5.00 -16.04 -11.71
N HIS A 307 -6.28 -16.18 -12.02
CA HIS A 307 -7.29 -16.65 -11.06
C HIS A 307 -7.25 -18.19 -10.96
N GLU A 308 -6.15 -18.71 -10.42
CA GLU A 308 -5.88 -20.15 -10.27
C GLU A 308 -5.38 -20.45 -8.85
N SER A 309 -5.65 -21.65 -8.35
CA SER A 309 -5.20 -22.08 -7.02
C SER A 309 -3.69 -21.94 -6.86
N GLY A 310 -3.25 -21.40 -5.72
CA GLY A 310 -1.83 -21.19 -5.40
C GLY A 310 -1.20 -19.94 -6.01
N SER A 311 -1.84 -19.24 -6.96
CA SER A 311 -1.22 -18.13 -7.69
C SER A 311 -0.71 -17.00 -6.77
N LEU A 312 -1.53 -16.53 -5.84
CA LEU A 312 -1.13 -15.51 -4.88
C LEU A 312 -0.03 -16.03 -3.95
N TYR A 313 -0.19 -17.24 -3.40
CA TYR A 313 0.78 -17.86 -2.50
C TYR A 313 2.18 -17.97 -3.14
N HIS A 314 2.26 -18.42 -4.39
CA HIS A 314 3.52 -18.53 -5.11
C HIS A 314 4.22 -17.17 -5.27
N LEU A 315 3.48 -16.11 -5.60
CA LEU A 315 4.05 -14.76 -5.68
C LEU A 315 4.50 -14.26 -4.31
N LEU A 316 3.68 -14.44 -3.27
CA LEU A 316 4.03 -14.03 -1.92
C LEU A 316 5.26 -14.76 -1.36
N SER A 317 5.53 -15.98 -1.85
CA SER A 317 6.72 -16.72 -1.46
C SER A 317 8.04 -16.03 -1.85
N HIS A 318 8.04 -15.07 -2.77
CA HIS A 318 9.21 -14.24 -3.07
C HIS A 318 9.60 -13.31 -1.92
N PHE A 319 8.64 -12.84 -1.13
CA PHE A 319 8.95 -12.04 0.07
C PHE A 319 9.56 -12.91 1.16
N ILE A 320 8.93 -14.06 1.45
CA ILE A 320 9.39 -15.00 2.48
C ILE A 320 10.85 -15.43 2.23
N TYR A 321 11.20 -15.78 1.00
CA TYR A 321 12.55 -16.25 0.69
C TYR A 321 13.63 -15.18 0.81
N ASN A 322 13.26 -13.91 0.61
CA ASN A 322 14.19 -12.79 0.69
C ASN A 322 14.10 -12.06 2.04
N ASP A 323 13.45 -12.67 3.04
CA ASP A 323 13.24 -12.11 4.38
C ASP A 323 12.60 -10.70 4.38
N LEU A 324 11.70 -10.45 3.42
CA LEU A 324 11.03 -9.16 3.27
C LEU A 324 9.70 -9.15 4.05
N ASN A 325 9.57 -8.22 4.99
CA ASN A 325 8.37 -8.07 5.80
C ASN A 325 7.28 -7.30 5.04
N MET A 326 6.07 -7.85 4.92
CA MET A 326 4.93 -7.14 4.34
C MET A 326 4.16 -6.40 5.43
N SER A 327 3.82 -5.15 5.18
CA SER A 327 3.03 -4.31 6.09
C SER A 327 1.58 -4.12 5.62
N LYS A 328 1.29 -4.38 4.34
CA LYS A 328 -0.06 -4.29 3.78
C LYS A 328 -0.25 -5.24 2.61
N ILE A 329 -1.45 -5.81 2.51
CA ILE A 329 -1.96 -6.45 1.30
C ILE A 329 -3.43 -6.11 1.12
N GLU A 330 -3.79 -5.61 -0.06
CA GLU A 330 -5.15 -5.22 -0.42
C GLU A 330 -5.49 -5.81 -1.79
N SER A 331 -6.70 -6.33 -1.96
CA SER A 331 -7.15 -6.88 -3.25
C SER A 331 -8.22 -6.01 -3.88
N ARG A 332 -8.15 -5.86 -5.20
CA ARG A 332 -9.08 -5.05 -6.00
C ARG A 332 -9.57 -5.82 -7.21
N PRO A 333 -10.88 -5.90 -7.45
CA PRO A 333 -11.40 -6.44 -8.71
C PRO A 333 -10.88 -5.63 -9.90
N ILE A 334 -10.55 -6.30 -11.00
CA ILE A 334 -10.12 -5.65 -12.24
C ILE A 334 -11.38 -5.32 -13.07
N GLU A 335 -11.56 -4.04 -13.39
CA GLU A 335 -12.68 -3.61 -14.23
C GLU A 335 -12.68 -4.34 -15.58
N GLY A 336 -13.86 -4.81 -16.01
CA GLY A 336 -14.02 -5.56 -17.25
C GLY A 336 -13.53 -7.01 -17.22
N ARG A 337 -12.97 -7.50 -16.11
CA ARG A 337 -12.53 -8.91 -15.96
C ARG A 337 -13.16 -9.57 -14.73
N SER A 338 -14.21 -10.34 -14.96
CA SER A 338 -14.93 -11.04 -13.89
C SER A 338 -14.01 -11.96 -13.08
N TRP A 339 -13.99 -11.76 -11.76
CA TRP A 339 -13.27 -12.57 -10.78
C TRP A 339 -11.74 -12.53 -10.91
N GLU A 340 -11.18 -11.61 -11.69
CA GLU A 340 -9.76 -11.32 -11.66
C GLU A 340 -9.46 -10.16 -10.72
N TYR A 341 -8.34 -10.27 -10.00
CA TYR A 341 -7.96 -9.32 -8.96
C TYR A 341 -6.54 -8.83 -9.17
N ARG A 342 -6.36 -7.56 -8.81
CA ARG A 342 -5.08 -6.91 -8.63
C ARG A 342 -4.79 -6.80 -7.14
N PHE A 343 -3.53 -6.94 -6.77
CA PHE A 343 -3.08 -6.88 -5.40
C PHE A 343 -2.13 -5.70 -5.22
N PHE A 344 -2.40 -4.90 -4.19
CA PHE A 344 -1.52 -3.83 -3.73
C PHE A 344 -0.81 -4.32 -2.48
N VAL A 345 0.51 -4.19 -2.45
CA VAL A 345 1.35 -4.66 -1.36
C VAL A 345 2.32 -3.58 -0.95
N ASP A 346 2.37 -3.30 0.35
CA ASP A 346 3.43 -2.52 0.97
C ASP A 346 4.37 -3.47 1.71
N PHE A 347 5.67 -3.34 1.51
CA PHE A 347 6.67 -4.14 2.22
C PHE A 347 7.91 -3.31 2.58
N GLU A 348 8.64 -3.76 3.58
CA GLU A 348 9.87 -3.13 4.05
C GLU A 348 11.04 -3.45 3.11
N GLY A 349 11.81 -2.42 2.77
CA GLY A 349 13.03 -2.55 1.98
C GLY A 349 13.35 -1.33 1.13
N ASN A 350 14.47 -1.41 0.43
CA ASN A 350 14.94 -0.39 -0.50
C ASN A 350 15.23 -0.99 -1.89
N LEU A 351 14.95 -0.25 -2.97
CA LEU A 351 15.16 -0.73 -4.34
C LEU A 351 16.61 -1.09 -4.65
N GLU A 352 17.59 -0.59 -3.89
CA GLU A 352 19.00 -0.96 -4.04
C GLU A 352 19.37 -2.30 -3.39
N GLU A 353 18.56 -2.80 -2.45
CA GLU A 353 18.84 -4.02 -1.71
C GLU A 353 18.78 -5.27 -2.61
N PRO A 354 19.77 -6.18 -2.52
CA PRO A 354 19.79 -7.39 -3.33
C PRO A 354 18.55 -8.29 -3.17
N GLY A 355 18.04 -8.43 -1.93
CA GLY A 355 16.83 -9.21 -1.63
C GLY A 355 15.58 -8.64 -2.29
N VAL A 356 15.43 -7.32 -2.27
CA VAL A 356 14.36 -6.60 -2.97
C VAL A 356 14.46 -6.77 -4.48
N LYS A 357 15.64 -6.54 -5.07
CA LYS A 357 15.89 -6.73 -6.51
C LYS A 357 15.53 -8.15 -6.95
N ASN A 358 15.90 -9.15 -6.15
CA ASN A 358 15.59 -10.54 -6.40
C ASN A 358 14.08 -10.84 -6.31
N ALA A 359 13.40 -10.34 -5.27
CA ALA A 359 11.96 -10.50 -5.11
C ALA A 359 11.17 -9.86 -6.26
N LEU A 360 11.48 -8.60 -6.61
CA LEU A 360 10.86 -7.88 -7.71
C LEU A 360 11.09 -8.57 -9.06
N ARG A 361 12.26 -9.20 -9.27
CA ARG A 361 12.54 -9.99 -10.46
C ARG A 361 11.60 -11.18 -10.57
N GLY A 362 11.49 -11.97 -9.50
CA GLY A 362 10.59 -13.12 -9.47
C GLY A 362 9.14 -12.74 -9.70
N LEU A 363 8.68 -11.70 -8.99
CA LEU A 363 7.34 -11.13 -9.19
C LEU A 363 7.09 -10.72 -10.64
N ARG A 364 8.05 -10.05 -11.30
CA ARG A 364 7.90 -9.60 -12.69
C ARG A 364 7.81 -10.75 -13.69
N GLU A 365 8.58 -11.83 -13.49
CA GLU A 365 8.59 -12.98 -14.39
C GLU A 365 7.37 -13.90 -14.19
N GLU A 366 6.83 -13.95 -12.96
CA GLU A 366 5.78 -14.91 -12.58
C GLU A 366 4.37 -14.29 -12.58
N SER A 367 4.22 -12.98 -12.35
CA SER A 367 2.94 -12.26 -12.43
C SER A 367 2.46 -12.02 -13.88
N ARG A 368 1.20 -11.62 -14.04
CA ARG A 368 0.69 -11.12 -15.33
C ARG A 368 1.16 -9.69 -15.60
N SER A 369 1.22 -8.89 -14.56
CA SER A 369 1.73 -7.52 -14.58
C SER A 369 2.27 -7.15 -13.21
N LEU A 370 3.28 -6.28 -13.19
CA LEU A 370 3.87 -5.72 -11.99
C LEU A 370 4.17 -4.24 -12.23
N LYS A 371 3.66 -3.37 -11.37
CA LYS A 371 3.97 -1.95 -11.30
C LYS A 371 4.59 -1.66 -9.93
N ILE A 372 5.72 -0.97 -9.92
CA ILE A 372 6.28 -0.40 -8.70
C ILE A 372 5.60 0.95 -8.52
N LEU A 373 4.90 1.14 -7.40
CA LEU A 373 4.18 2.37 -7.10
C LEU A 373 5.08 3.38 -6.39
N GLY A 374 6.17 2.97 -5.76
CA GLY A 374 7.13 3.88 -5.13
C GLY A 374 8.07 3.19 -4.16
N ASN A 375 9.13 3.88 -3.77
CA ASN A 375 9.99 3.51 -2.65
C ASN A 375 10.25 4.77 -1.80
N TYR A 376 9.85 4.74 -0.54
CA TYR A 376 9.80 5.91 0.31
C TYR A 376 10.07 5.62 1.80
#